data_AF-A0A855KB16-F1
#
_entry.id   AF-A0A855KB16-F1
#
_cell.length_a   1.000
_cell.length_b   1.000
_cell.length_c   1.000
_cell.angle_alpha   90.00
_cell.angle_beta   90.00
_cell.angle_gamma   90.00
#
_symmetry.space_group_name_H-M   'P 1'
#
loop_
_entity.id
_entity.type
_entity.pdbx_description
1 polymer ?
#
loop_
_entity_poly.entity_id
_entity_poly.type
_entity_poly.pdbx_seq_one_letter_code
_entity_poly.pdbx_strand_id
1 'polypeptide(L)'
;MKPIPILAGAVAVLVCVIAGNHLAHDFEPASVEEIQAAIAGGSPCVKQMLTDANRMSREISRRDIGSVQDRCVKIDLQSAAFDTAKR
;
A
#
# COMPACT_ATOMS: atom_id res chain seq x y z
N MET A 1 -6.32 34.42 35.53
CA MET A 1 -6.51 34.27 34.07
C MET A 1 -6.19 32.83 33.71
N LYS A 2 -7.18 32.03 33.29
CA LYS A 2 -6.99 30.63 32.90
C LYS A 2 -6.82 30.59 31.38
N PRO A 3 -5.63 30.26 30.83
CA PRO A 3 -5.46 30.11 29.39
C PRO A 3 -6.03 28.74 28.98
N ILE A 4 -7.21 28.75 28.37
CA ILE A 4 -7.90 27.61 27.73
C ILE A 4 -8.61 28.28 26.53
N PRO A 5 -8.61 27.84 25.24
CA PRO A 5 -8.36 26.51 24.66
C PRO A 5 -7.49 26.52 23.36
N ILE A 6 -6.89 27.66 23.00
CA ILE A 6 -6.39 27.92 21.63
C ILE A 6 -5.25 26.97 21.25
N LEU A 7 -4.37 26.65 22.21
CA LEU A 7 -3.24 25.75 21.99
C LEU A 7 -3.69 24.32 21.67
N ALA A 8 -4.74 23.83 22.34
CA ALA A 8 -5.29 22.49 22.11
C ALA A 8 -6.00 22.40 20.75
N GLY A 9 -6.72 23.46 20.36
CA GLY A 9 -7.35 23.54 19.04
C GLY A 9 -6.32 23.58 17.90
N ALA A 10 -5.27 24.37 18.04
CA ALA A 10 -4.20 24.46 17.04
C ALA A 10 -3.44 23.13 16.88
N VAL A 11 -3.17 22.43 17.98
CA VAL A 11 -2.52 21.10 17.94
C VAL A 11 -3.41 20.06 17.28
N ALA A 12 -4.71 20.03 17.59
CA ALA A 12 -5.65 19.09 16.96
C ALA A 12 -5.74 19.29 15.44
N VAL A 13 -5.83 20.56 14.97
CA VAL A 13 -5.84 20.87 13.54
C VAL A 13 -4.52 20.45 12.87
N LEU A 14 -3.39 20.71 13.50
CA LEU A 14 -2.08 20.29 12.98
C LEU A 14 -1.98 18.77 12.83
N VAL A 15 -2.43 17.99 13.82
CA VAL A 15 -2.47 16.53 13.75
C VAL A 15 -3.36 16.05 12.60
N CYS A 16 -4.54 16.65 12.42
CA CYS A 16 -5.42 16.32 11.30
C CYS A 16 -4.79 16.62 9.93
N VAL A 17 -4.08 17.74 9.79
CA VAL A 17 -3.39 18.11 8.54
C VAL A 17 -2.26 17.14 8.24
N ILE A 18 -1.43 16.79 9.24
CA ILE A 18 -0.33 15.84 9.06
C ILE A 18 -0.86 14.45 8.69
N ALA A 19 -1.87 13.95 9.42
CA ALA A 19 -2.49 12.67 9.13
C ALA A 19 -3.15 12.65 7.75
N GLY A 20 -3.84 13.74 7.39
CA GLY A 20 -4.47 13.90 6.07
C GLY A 20 -3.46 13.90 4.92
N ASN A 21 -2.32 14.57 5.08
CA ASN A 21 -1.26 14.57 4.07
C ASN A 21 -0.61 13.18 3.92
N HIS A 22 -0.39 12.47 5.03
CA HIS A 22 0.12 11.09 4.98
C HIS A 22 -0.83 10.16 4.25
N LEU A 23 -2.13 10.26 4.54
CA LEU A 23 -3.16 9.49 3.84
C LEU A 23 -3.19 9.86 2.35
N ALA A 24 -3.14 11.16 2.01
CA ALA A 24 -3.16 11.61 0.63
C ALA A 24 -2.00 11.03 -0.20
N HIS A 25 -0.80 10.96 0.38
CA HIS A 25 0.37 10.38 -0.27
C HIS A 25 0.17 8.91 -0.66
N ASP A 26 -0.56 8.12 0.14
CA ASP A 26 -0.84 6.72 -0.18
C ASP A 26 -1.75 6.56 -1.43
N PHE A 27 -2.60 7.54 -1.70
CA PHE A 27 -3.50 7.52 -2.87
C PHE A 27 -2.87 8.11 -4.13
N GLU A 28 -1.69 8.69 -4.03
CA GLU A 28 -0.97 9.17 -5.21
C GLU A 28 -0.50 8.00 -6.09
N PRO A 29 -0.35 8.24 -7.40
CA PRO A 29 0.19 7.23 -8.32
C PRO A 29 1.56 6.76 -7.86
N ALA A 30 1.75 5.44 -7.86
CA ALA A 30 3.04 4.85 -7.56
C ALA A 30 4.03 5.11 -8.71
N SER A 31 5.28 5.40 -8.36
CA SER A 31 6.35 5.53 -9.33
C SER A 31 6.74 4.18 -9.93
N VAL A 32 7.47 4.22 -11.05
CA VAL A 32 7.99 3.01 -11.69
C VAL A 32 8.94 2.27 -10.73
N GLU A 33 9.75 3.00 -9.98
CA GLU A 33 10.70 2.47 -9.00
C GLU A 33 9.97 1.79 -7.84
N GLU A 34 8.88 2.35 -7.34
CA GLU A 34 8.06 1.75 -6.27
C GLU A 34 7.42 0.43 -6.74
N ILE A 35 6.91 0.39 -7.97
CA ILE A 35 6.37 -0.83 -8.58
C ILE A 35 7.48 -1.89 -8.76
N GLN A 36 8.64 -1.49 -9.27
CA GLN A 36 9.78 -2.40 -9.45
C GLN A 36 10.29 -2.94 -8.12
N ALA A 37 10.38 -2.11 -7.08
CA ALA A 37 10.76 -2.53 -5.74
C ALA A 37 9.78 -3.55 -5.16
N ALA A 38 8.47 -3.35 -5.37
CA ALA A 38 7.45 -4.30 -4.95
C ALA A 38 7.59 -5.66 -5.64
N ILE A 39 7.88 -5.67 -6.94
CA ILE A 39 8.11 -6.89 -7.73
C ILE A 39 9.41 -7.58 -7.31
N ALA A 40 10.47 -6.80 -7.03
CA ALA A 40 11.76 -7.30 -6.60
C ALA A 40 11.70 -8.04 -5.25
N GLY A 41 10.64 -7.83 -4.47
CA GLY A 41 10.33 -8.62 -3.26
C GLY A 41 10.10 -10.12 -3.52
N GLY A 42 9.98 -10.54 -4.79
CA GLY A 42 10.08 -11.96 -5.19
C GLY A 42 8.78 -12.76 -5.11
N SER A 43 7.66 -12.16 -4.70
CA SER A 43 6.34 -12.81 -4.71
C SER A 43 5.80 -12.94 -6.15
N PRO A 44 5.54 -14.17 -6.64
CA PRO A 44 4.91 -14.37 -7.95
C PRO A 44 3.52 -13.75 -8.04
N CYS A 45 2.75 -13.82 -6.93
CA CYS A 45 1.45 -13.18 -6.82
C CYS A 45 1.55 -11.67 -7.03
N VAL A 46 2.46 -10.97 -6.32
CA VAL A 46 2.62 -9.52 -6.43
C VAL A 46 2.92 -9.13 -7.88
N LYS A 47 3.90 -9.81 -8.50
CA LYS A 47 4.27 -9.56 -9.90
C LYS A 47 3.09 -9.71 -10.85
N GLN A 48 2.32 -10.78 -10.70
CA GLN A 48 1.15 -11.03 -11.54
C GLN A 48 0.08 -9.95 -11.35
N MET A 49 -0.29 -9.64 -10.11
CA MET A 49 -1.35 -8.67 -9.79
C MET A 49 -1.03 -7.27 -10.33
N LEU A 50 0.22 -6.80 -10.16
CA LEU A 50 0.64 -5.49 -10.64
C LEU A 50 0.74 -5.45 -12.18
N THR A 51 1.19 -6.55 -12.80
CA THR A 51 1.22 -6.66 -14.27
C THR A 51 -0.19 -6.63 -14.86
N ASP A 52 -1.14 -7.34 -14.25
CA ASP A 52 -2.53 -7.37 -14.69
C ASP A 52 -3.21 -5.99 -14.52
N ALA A 53 -2.93 -5.28 -13.43
CA ALA A 53 -3.41 -3.91 -13.22
C ALA A 53 -2.96 -2.98 -14.35
N ASN A 54 -1.66 -3.03 -14.70
CA ASN A 54 -1.12 -2.27 -15.84
C ASN A 54 -1.76 -2.70 -17.17
N ARG A 55 -1.93 -4.01 -17.41
CA ARG A 55 -2.58 -4.54 -18.62
C ARG A 55 -4.02 -4.06 -18.78
N MET A 56 -4.72 -3.85 -17.66
CA MET A 56 -6.09 -3.32 -17.64
C MET A 56 -6.12 -1.78 -17.63
N SER A 57 -4.99 -1.11 -17.88
CA SER A 57 -4.86 0.35 -17.85
C SER A 57 -5.35 0.98 -16.54
N ARG A 58 -5.15 0.29 -15.41
CA ARG A 58 -5.49 0.82 -14.09
C ARG A 58 -4.28 1.56 -13.52
N GLU A 59 -4.50 2.79 -13.06
CA GLU A 59 -3.53 3.49 -12.23
C GLU A 59 -3.29 2.68 -10.95
N ILE A 60 -2.02 2.54 -10.58
CA ILE A 60 -1.59 1.82 -9.39
C ILE A 60 -1.14 2.87 -8.40
N SER A 61 -1.83 3.01 -7.28
CA SER A 61 -1.40 3.87 -6.19
C SER A 61 -0.42 3.16 -5.26
N ARG A 62 0.30 3.91 -4.42
CA ARG A 62 1.12 3.33 -3.34
C ARG A 62 0.31 2.44 -2.41
N ARG A 63 -0.93 2.84 -2.12
CA ARG A 63 -1.88 2.05 -1.34
C ARG A 63 -2.20 0.71 -2.00
N ASP A 64 -2.35 0.69 -3.32
CA ASP A 64 -2.58 -0.55 -4.05
C ASP A 64 -1.39 -1.50 -3.96
N ILE A 65 -0.16 -0.98 -4.01
CA ILE A 65 1.07 -1.78 -3.82
C ILE A 65 1.04 -2.46 -2.44
N GLY A 66 0.84 -1.69 -1.37
CA GLY A 66 0.79 -2.24 -0.01
C GLY A 66 -0.32 -3.29 0.16
N SER A 67 -1.52 -3.01 -0.35
CA SER A 67 -2.66 -3.93 -0.32
C SER A 67 -2.39 -5.23 -1.09
N VAL A 68 -1.75 -5.14 -2.27
CA VAL A 68 -1.36 -6.30 -3.06
C VAL A 68 -0.31 -7.14 -2.31
N GLN A 69 0.71 -6.51 -1.73
CA GLN A 69 1.73 -7.21 -0.96
C GLN A 69 1.13 -7.97 0.23
N ASP A 70 0.30 -7.32 1.04
CA ASP A 70 -0.36 -7.93 2.20
C ASP A 70 -1.26 -9.12 1.81
N ARG A 71 -2.00 -8.98 0.71
CA ARG A 71 -2.85 -10.06 0.21
C ARG A 71 -2.00 -11.23 -0.30
N CYS A 72 -0.92 -10.94 -1.02
CA CYS A 72 -0.09 -11.96 -1.65
C CYS A 72 0.71 -12.80 -0.65
N VAL A 73 1.06 -12.28 0.54
CA VAL A 73 1.68 -13.09 1.62
C VAL A 73 0.83 -14.33 1.94
N LYS A 74 -0.49 -14.16 2.05
CA LYS A 74 -1.40 -15.29 2.36
C LYS A 74 -1.59 -16.22 1.16
N ILE A 75 -1.65 -15.66 -0.05
CA ILE A 75 -1.83 -16.44 -1.28
C ILE A 75 -0.61 -17.31 -1.55
N ASP A 76 0.60 -16.77 -1.41
CA ASP A 76 1.84 -17.51 -1.60
C ASP A 76 2.00 -18.65 -0.58
N LEU A 77 1.55 -18.44 0.67
CA LEU A 77 1.50 -19.52 1.67
C LEU A 77 0.52 -20.62 1.28
N GLN A 78 -0.64 -20.26 0.71
CA GLN A 78 -1.63 -21.23 0.25
C GLN A 78 -1.16 -21.97 -1.02
N SER A 79 -0.44 -21.30 -1.93
CA SER A 79 0.05 -21.92 -3.17
C SER A 79 1.03 -23.07 -2.88
N ALA A 80 1.82 -22.97 -1.81
CA ALA A 80 2.69 -24.06 -1.36
C ALA A 80 1.94 -25.36 -1.03
N ALA A 81 0.67 -25.28 -0.61
CA ALA A 81 -0.17 -26.46 -0.38
C ALA A 81 -0.53 -27.19 -1.69
N PHE A 82 -0.51 -26.49 -2.82
CA PHE A 82 -0.79 -27.08 -4.14
C PHE A 82 0.48 -27.55 -4.87
N ASP A 83 1.65 -26.99 -4.54
CA ASP A 83 2.93 -27.40 -5.11
C ASP A 83 3.44 -28.74 -4.55
N THR A 84 3.01 -29.13 -3.34
CA THR A 84 3.30 -30.45 -2.76
C THR A 84 2.43 -31.58 -3.35
N ALA A 85 1.28 -31.25 -3.97
CA ALA A 85 0.40 -32.22 -4.62
C ALA A 85 0.84 -32.61 -6.05
N LYS A 86 1.89 -31.98 -6.59
CA LYS A 86 2.45 -32.24 -7.92
C LYS A 86 3.70 -33.14 -7.93
N ARG A 87 4.10 -33.72 -6.79
CA ARG A 87 5.16 -34.73 -6.73
C ARG A 87 4.60 -36.13 -6.61
#